data_AF-A0A507D0X0-F1
#
_entry.id   AF-A0A507D0X0-F1
#
_cell.length_a   1.000
_cell.length_b   1.000
_cell.length_c   1.000
_cell.angle_alpha   90.00
_cell.angle_beta   90.00
_cell.angle_gamma   90.00
#
_symmetry.space_group_name_H-M   'P 1'
#
loop_
_entity.id
_entity.type
_entity.pdbx_description
1 polymer ?
#
loop_
_entity_poly.entity_id
_entity_poly.type
_entity_poly.pdbx_seq_one_letter_code
_entity_poly.pdbx_strand_id
1 'polypeptide(L)'
;MTSAKKTVTTTTTTKTVHDGSKTIITKTVTTNTSLTTFDYSVPDTMKAVTFSSYGSSADVLEHVELPTPKLADDDTLSVIIKVVSAGVNPVDYKIVKGYLSAYLPMPVPAIPGADYSGIIVQVGSSVTLFNVGDKVYGKTAKPNGYGPYAEYIKVNSQTDLVTHMPASISFNEAGGISLAALTAYVGLATYDGLNKDAYYNKDKKVLVIGASGGVGMWAVQIAKRLGASVTAVASSRNKDFVLNTLKADAFIDYTQAPLAEQFTTADEFDVIYDSIGADITSNWDLAQLILKPGGLF
;
A
#
# COMPACT_ATOMS: atom_id res chain seq x y z
N MET A 1 -35.57 -6.69 -12.11
CA MET A 1 -36.23 -5.55 -12.79
C MET A 1 -37.00 -4.75 -11.76
N THR A 2 -36.45 -3.63 -11.30
CA THR A 2 -37.21 -2.60 -10.58
C THR A 2 -36.52 -1.27 -10.86
N SER A 3 -36.97 -0.59 -11.92
CA SER A 3 -36.52 0.76 -12.28
C SER A 3 -37.19 1.76 -11.32
N ALA A 4 -36.41 2.32 -10.40
CA ALA A 4 -36.86 3.45 -9.59
C ALA A 4 -36.81 4.74 -10.44
N LYS A 5 -37.94 5.43 -10.56
CA LYS A 5 -38.04 6.73 -11.24
C LYS A 5 -37.09 7.75 -10.59
N LYS A 6 -36.19 8.35 -11.38
CA LYS A 6 -35.32 9.45 -10.97
C LYS A 6 -36.16 10.70 -10.67
N THR A 7 -36.12 11.18 -9.43
CA THR A 7 -36.58 12.52 -9.07
C THR A 7 -35.40 13.48 -9.23
N VAL A 8 -35.53 14.47 -10.12
CA VAL A 8 -34.55 15.56 -10.26
C VAL A 8 -34.88 16.59 -9.20
N THR A 9 -34.03 16.73 -8.18
CA THR A 9 -34.17 17.81 -7.20
C THR A 9 -33.37 19.01 -7.69
N THR A 10 -34.04 20.07 -8.10
CA THR A 10 -33.43 21.35 -8.40
C THR A 10 -33.37 22.18 -7.12
N THR A 11 -32.16 22.46 -6.62
CA THR A 11 -31.97 23.38 -5.50
C THR A 11 -31.53 24.74 -6.03
N THR A 12 -32.33 25.78 -5.82
CA THR A 12 -31.97 27.16 -6.15
C THR A 12 -31.55 27.89 -4.88
N THR A 13 -30.29 28.32 -4.81
CA THR A 13 -29.80 29.13 -3.69
C THR A 13 -29.58 30.57 -4.16
N THR A 14 -30.34 31.51 -3.60
CA THR A 14 -30.13 32.94 -3.83
C THR A 14 -29.27 33.50 -2.70
N LYS A 15 -28.07 33.99 -3.02
CA LYS A 15 -27.25 34.77 -2.07
C LYS A 15 -27.40 36.25 -2.40
N THR A 16 -27.91 37.01 -1.44
CA THR A 16 -27.95 38.47 -1.50
C THR A 16 -26.87 39.01 -0.57
N VAL A 17 -25.93 39.79 -1.11
CA VAL A 17 -24.93 40.53 -0.32
C VAL A 17 -25.22 42.01 -0.51
N HIS A 18 -25.44 42.73 0.59
CA HIS A 18 -25.64 44.16 0.58
C HIS A 18 -24.32 44.89 0.84
N ASP A 19 -23.89 45.68 -0.13
CA ASP A 19 -22.92 46.76 0.05
C ASP A 19 -23.46 48.00 -0.68
N GLY A 20 -23.41 49.14 -0.02
CA GLY A 20 -24.05 50.38 -0.45
C GLY A 20 -23.51 50.86 -1.80
N SER A 21 -24.44 51.16 -2.71
CA SER A 21 -24.28 52.01 -3.91
C SER A 21 -23.76 51.43 -5.24
N LYS A 22 -23.90 50.13 -5.55
CA LYS A 22 -23.72 49.63 -6.94
C LYS A 22 -24.70 48.53 -7.37
N THR A 23 -25.07 48.55 -8.66
CA THR A 23 -25.96 47.61 -9.36
C THR A 23 -25.54 46.15 -9.17
N ILE A 24 -26.46 45.31 -8.69
CA ILE A 24 -26.25 43.88 -8.42
C ILE A 24 -26.52 43.09 -9.70
N ILE A 25 -25.51 42.38 -10.22
CA ILE A 25 -25.71 41.34 -11.24
C ILE A 25 -25.96 40.02 -10.50
N THR A 26 -27.21 39.55 -10.49
CA THR A 26 -27.56 38.24 -9.94
C THR A 26 -27.09 37.15 -10.90
N LYS A 27 -26.05 36.40 -10.53
CA LYS A 27 -25.61 35.21 -11.28
C LYS A 27 -26.35 33.99 -10.74
N THR A 28 -27.34 33.50 -11.49
CA THR A 28 -27.99 32.21 -11.22
C THR A 28 -27.01 31.10 -11.57
N VAL A 29 -26.57 30.32 -10.57
CA VAL A 29 -25.78 29.11 -10.80
C VAL A 29 -26.72 27.91 -10.72
N THR A 30 -27.00 27.30 -11.86
CA THR A 30 -27.76 26.05 -11.95
C THR A 30 -26.77 24.89 -11.95
N THR A 31 -26.67 24.15 -10.83
CA THR A 31 -25.94 22.88 -10.79
C THR A 31 -26.89 21.75 -11.15
N ASN A 32 -26.71 21.16 -12.33
CA ASN A 32 -27.36 19.90 -12.70
C ASN A 32 -26.51 18.75 -12.15
N THR A 33 -26.85 18.23 -10.98
CA THR A 33 -26.25 17.01 -10.45
C THR A 33 -26.92 15.81 -11.12
N SER A 34 -26.42 15.37 -12.29
CA SER A 34 -26.82 14.06 -12.80
C SER A 34 -26.20 13.00 -11.88
N LEU A 35 -27.00 12.40 -11.01
CA LEU A 35 -26.61 11.19 -10.31
C LEU A 35 -26.43 10.09 -11.37
N THR A 36 -25.20 9.91 -11.85
CA THR A 36 -24.79 8.67 -12.50
C THR A 36 -24.82 7.61 -11.40
N THR A 37 -25.85 6.77 -11.39
CA THR A 37 -25.88 5.59 -10.55
C THR A 37 -24.74 4.70 -11.00
N PHE A 38 -23.72 4.55 -10.17
CA PHE A 38 -22.64 3.61 -10.43
C PHE A 38 -23.27 2.20 -10.42
N ASP A 39 -23.05 1.44 -11.49
CA ASP A 39 -23.52 0.06 -11.54
C ASP A 39 -22.58 -0.80 -10.69
N TYR A 40 -23.10 -1.27 -9.55
CA TYR A 40 -22.40 -2.18 -8.65
C TYR A 40 -22.70 -3.65 -8.96
N SER A 41 -23.34 -3.94 -10.09
CA SER A 41 -23.54 -5.32 -10.53
C SER A 41 -22.20 -6.03 -10.71
N VAL A 42 -22.15 -7.25 -10.17
CA VAL A 42 -20.99 -8.14 -10.27
C VAL A 42 -21.25 -9.09 -11.45
N PRO A 43 -20.40 -9.07 -12.50
CA PRO A 43 -20.57 -9.97 -13.64
C PRO A 43 -20.34 -11.43 -13.23
N ASP A 44 -20.88 -12.39 -13.98
CA ASP A 44 -20.64 -13.82 -13.71
C ASP A 44 -19.19 -14.23 -13.95
N THR A 45 -18.49 -13.56 -14.86
CA THR A 45 -17.07 -13.77 -15.18
C THR A 45 -16.27 -12.49 -15.06
N MET A 46 -14.96 -12.65 -14.81
CA MET A 46 -13.99 -11.58 -14.72
C MET A 46 -12.69 -11.98 -15.40
N LYS A 47 -11.89 -10.99 -15.80
CA LYS A 47 -10.52 -11.19 -16.24
C LYS A 47 -9.56 -11.26 -15.07
N ALA A 48 -8.56 -12.11 -15.19
CA ALA A 48 -7.45 -12.19 -14.26
C ALA A 48 -6.15 -12.61 -14.96
N VAL A 49 -5.05 -12.49 -14.22
CA VAL A 49 -3.76 -13.09 -14.55
C VAL A 49 -3.53 -14.27 -13.61
N THR A 50 -3.29 -15.46 -14.15
CA THR A 50 -3.08 -16.69 -13.38
C THR A 50 -1.75 -17.36 -13.71
N PHE A 51 -1.31 -18.28 -12.86
CA PHE A 51 -0.28 -19.27 -13.18
C PHE A 51 -0.74 -20.66 -12.75
N SER A 52 -0.46 -21.66 -13.60
CA SER A 52 -0.85 -23.07 -13.38
C SER A 52 0.32 -23.96 -12.94
N SER A 53 1.54 -23.44 -13.03
CA SER A 53 2.77 -24.09 -12.57
C SER A 53 3.80 -23.03 -12.20
N TYR A 54 4.75 -23.39 -11.33
CA TYR A 54 5.81 -22.46 -10.94
C TYR A 54 6.82 -22.27 -12.08
N GLY A 55 7.27 -21.03 -12.29
CA GLY A 55 8.26 -20.73 -13.32
C GLY A 55 8.52 -19.24 -13.49
N SER A 56 9.29 -18.90 -14.53
CA SER A 56 9.50 -17.50 -14.92
C SER A 56 8.16 -16.84 -15.21
N SER A 57 7.92 -15.65 -14.66
CA SER A 57 6.67 -14.91 -14.88
C SER A 57 6.35 -14.68 -16.35
N ALA A 58 7.37 -14.56 -17.22
CA ALA A 58 7.17 -14.41 -18.66
C ALA A 58 6.63 -15.68 -19.33
N ASP A 59 6.86 -16.85 -18.74
CA ASP A 59 6.55 -18.14 -19.33
C ASP A 59 5.25 -18.75 -18.77
N VAL A 60 4.89 -18.41 -17.52
CA VAL A 60 3.80 -19.08 -16.78
C VAL A 60 2.60 -18.20 -16.46
N LEU A 61 2.69 -16.88 -16.61
CA LEU A 61 1.56 -15.99 -16.38
C LEU A 61 0.66 -15.93 -17.61
N GLU A 62 -0.62 -16.19 -17.41
CA GLU A 62 -1.63 -16.23 -18.46
C GLU A 62 -2.78 -15.28 -18.13
N HIS A 63 -3.24 -14.53 -19.13
CA HIS A 63 -4.49 -13.80 -19.04
C HIS A 63 -5.66 -14.76 -19.31
N VAL A 64 -6.57 -14.84 -18.35
CA VAL A 64 -7.71 -15.74 -18.39
C VAL A 64 -9.01 -15.01 -18.06
N GLU A 65 -10.12 -15.58 -18.48
CA GLU A 65 -11.45 -15.22 -18.01
C GLU A 65 -11.98 -16.37 -17.14
N LEU A 66 -12.43 -16.06 -15.93
CA LEU A 66 -12.89 -17.04 -14.94
C LEU A 66 -14.07 -16.51 -14.13
N PRO A 67 -14.82 -17.35 -13.39
CA PRO A 67 -15.96 -16.91 -12.61
C PRO A 67 -15.59 -15.82 -11.59
N THR A 68 -16.38 -14.75 -11.52
CA THR A 68 -16.18 -13.72 -10.50
C THR A 68 -16.47 -14.29 -9.12
N PRO A 69 -15.66 -13.98 -8.08
CA PRO A 69 -15.93 -14.49 -6.73
C PRO A 69 -17.30 -14.03 -6.23
N LYS A 70 -18.00 -14.94 -5.56
CA LYS A 70 -19.31 -14.71 -4.94
C LYS A 70 -19.19 -14.85 -3.42
N LEU A 71 -20.04 -14.12 -2.69
CA LEU A 71 -20.27 -14.40 -1.27
C LEU A 71 -21.23 -15.59 -1.17
N ALA A 72 -20.78 -16.65 -0.52
CA ALA A 72 -21.67 -17.75 -0.14
C ALA A 72 -22.53 -17.34 1.07
N ASP A 73 -23.60 -18.09 1.35
CA ASP A 73 -24.52 -17.77 2.45
C ASP A 73 -23.82 -17.78 3.84
N ASP A 74 -22.79 -18.61 4.00
CA ASP A 74 -21.95 -18.70 5.20
C ASP A 74 -20.78 -17.69 5.21
N ASP A 75 -20.50 -17.05 4.09
CA ASP A 75 -19.43 -16.06 3.93
C ASP A 75 -19.89 -14.64 4.31
N THR A 76 -20.30 -14.51 5.57
CA THR A 76 -20.98 -13.30 6.07
C THR A 76 -20.03 -12.14 6.39
N LEU A 77 -18.73 -12.39 6.48
CA LEU A 77 -17.71 -11.39 6.89
C LEU A 77 -16.84 -10.88 5.74
N SER A 78 -17.09 -11.33 4.50
CA SER A 78 -16.32 -10.90 3.35
C SER A 78 -17.01 -9.79 2.56
N VAL A 79 -16.19 -9.05 1.80
CA VAL A 79 -16.63 -8.09 0.79
C VAL A 79 -16.11 -8.51 -0.58
N ILE A 80 -16.84 -8.16 -1.64
CA ILE A 80 -16.34 -8.21 -3.01
C ILE A 80 -15.91 -6.81 -3.42
N ILE A 81 -14.66 -6.70 -3.89
CA ILE A 81 -14.04 -5.44 -4.29
C ILE A 81 -13.79 -5.52 -5.79
N LYS A 82 -14.27 -4.51 -6.52
CA LYS A 82 -13.83 -4.24 -7.88
C LYS A 82 -12.47 -3.57 -7.83
N VAL A 83 -11.43 -4.28 -8.26
CA VAL A 83 -10.05 -3.78 -8.25
C VAL A 83 -9.91 -2.71 -9.31
N VAL A 84 -9.38 -1.55 -8.92
CA VAL A 84 -9.04 -0.44 -9.82
C VAL A 84 -7.54 -0.43 -10.09
N SER A 85 -6.73 -0.70 -9.07
CA SER A 85 -5.28 -0.83 -9.20
C SER A 85 -4.76 -1.95 -8.31
N ALA A 86 -3.75 -2.67 -8.77
CA ALA A 86 -3.02 -3.67 -8.00
C ALA A 86 -1.52 -3.29 -7.96
N GLY A 87 -0.91 -3.45 -6.80
CA GLY A 87 0.52 -3.19 -6.61
C GLY A 87 1.36 -4.41 -6.99
N VAL A 88 2.52 -4.15 -7.59
CA VAL A 88 3.49 -5.20 -7.95
C VAL A 88 4.65 -5.18 -6.96
N ASN A 89 4.89 -6.32 -6.33
CA ASN A 89 5.91 -6.49 -5.30
C ASN A 89 6.93 -7.58 -5.67
N PRO A 90 8.18 -7.51 -5.16
CA PRO A 90 9.17 -8.57 -5.35
C PRO A 90 8.71 -9.94 -4.84
N VAL A 91 7.85 -9.99 -3.82
CA VAL A 91 7.31 -11.26 -3.31
C VAL A 91 6.44 -11.96 -4.35
N ASP A 92 5.75 -11.22 -5.22
CA ASP A 92 4.79 -11.78 -6.17
C ASP A 92 5.49 -12.67 -7.20
N TYR A 93 6.58 -12.17 -7.82
CA TYR A 93 7.33 -12.99 -8.77
C TYR A 93 8.08 -14.14 -8.08
N LYS A 94 8.50 -13.98 -6.82
CA LYS A 94 9.13 -15.07 -6.04
C LYS A 94 8.14 -16.20 -5.75
N ILE A 95 6.88 -15.87 -5.48
CA ILE A 95 5.78 -16.85 -5.36
C ILE A 95 5.57 -17.56 -6.69
N VAL A 96 5.42 -16.81 -7.79
CA VAL A 96 5.21 -17.40 -9.13
C VAL A 96 6.37 -18.29 -9.56
N LYS A 97 7.62 -17.95 -9.22
CA LYS A 97 8.80 -18.80 -9.45
C LYS A 97 8.91 -20.01 -8.53
N GLY A 98 8.05 -20.13 -7.52
CA GLY A 98 8.09 -21.22 -6.55
C GLY A 98 9.22 -21.11 -5.51
N TYR A 99 9.91 -19.96 -5.42
CA TYR A 99 11.01 -19.76 -4.46
C TYR A 99 10.55 -19.81 -2.99
N LEU A 100 9.25 -19.59 -2.76
CA LEU A 100 8.64 -19.66 -1.44
C LEU A 100 7.76 -20.90 -1.24
N SER A 101 7.72 -21.83 -2.21
CA SER A 101 6.77 -22.96 -2.23
C SER A 101 6.87 -23.90 -1.03
N ALA A 102 8.06 -24.02 -0.43
CA ALA A 102 8.28 -24.84 0.77
C ALA A 102 7.58 -24.26 2.03
N TYR A 103 7.34 -22.94 2.07
CA TYR A 103 6.74 -22.24 3.21
C TYR A 103 5.33 -21.74 2.90
N LEU A 104 5.06 -21.43 1.63
CA LEU A 104 3.83 -20.86 1.10
C LEU A 104 3.45 -21.58 -0.20
N PRO A 105 3.00 -22.84 -0.12
CA PRO A 105 2.53 -23.57 -1.29
C PRO A 105 1.25 -22.94 -1.83
N MET A 106 1.23 -22.64 -3.12
CA MET A 106 0.07 -22.06 -3.79
C MET A 106 -0.84 -23.15 -4.37
N PRO A 107 -2.17 -23.03 -4.21
CA PRO A 107 -3.13 -23.93 -4.83
C PRO A 107 -3.29 -23.57 -6.31
N VAL A 108 -2.38 -24.06 -7.16
CA VAL A 108 -2.44 -23.77 -8.61
C VAL A 108 -3.63 -24.49 -9.29
N PRO A 109 -4.31 -23.86 -10.27
CA PRO A 109 -4.07 -22.52 -10.80
C PRO A 109 -4.41 -21.41 -9.80
N ALA A 110 -3.55 -20.39 -9.73
CA ALA A 110 -3.63 -19.32 -8.75
C ALA A 110 -3.49 -17.94 -9.40
N ILE A 111 -4.15 -16.94 -8.80
CA ILE A 111 -4.02 -15.52 -9.13
C ILE A 111 -2.98 -14.91 -8.16
N PRO A 112 -1.87 -14.33 -8.63
CA PRO A 112 -0.85 -13.74 -7.77
C PRO A 112 -1.18 -12.29 -7.36
N GLY A 113 -0.27 -11.71 -6.58
CA GLY A 113 -0.34 -10.34 -6.07
C GLY A 113 -0.84 -10.26 -4.61
N ALA A 114 -0.58 -9.12 -3.97
CA ALA A 114 -1.01 -8.86 -2.60
C ALA A 114 -1.76 -7.53 -2.45
N ASP A 115 -1.22 -6.44 -3.00
CA ASP A 115 -1.76 -5.09 -2.82
C ASP A 115 -2.87 -4.75 -3.81
N TYR A 116 -3.87 -4.02 -3.32
CA TYR A 116 -4.95 -3.53 -4.14
C TYR A 116 -5.49 -2.18 -3.66
N SER A 117 -6.17 -1.50 -4.58
CA SER A 117 -7.15 -0.47 -4.28
C SER A 117 -8.36 -0.63 -5.20
N GLY A 118 -9.55 -0.30 -4.70
CA GLY A 118 -10.77 -0.59 -5.41
C GLY A 118 -12.03 -0.09 -4.73
N ILE A 119 -13.17 -0.52 -5.26
CA ILE A 119 -14.49 -0.11 -4.81
C ILE A 119 -15.25 -1.35 -4.32
N ILE A 120 -15.85 -1.27 -3.15
CA ILE A 120 -16.71 -2.35 -2.64
C ILE A 120 -17.99 -2.42 -3.49
N VAL A 121 -18.27 -3.59 -4.06
CA VAL A 121 -19.45 -3.86 -4.90
C VAL A 121 -20.45 -4.79 -4.21
N GLN A 122 -20.02 -5.59 -3.23
CA GLN A 122 -20.89 -6.45 -2.43
C GLN A 122 -20.35 -6.57 -1.01
N VAL A 123 -21.24 -6.70 -0.03
CA VAL A 123 -20.93 -6.75 1.39
C VAL A 123 -21.65 -7.93 2.03
N GLY A 124 -20.92 -8.74 2.82
CA GLY A 124 -21.48 -9.84 3.60
C GLY A 124 -22.38 -9.34 4.74
N SER A 125 -23.35 -10.16 5.14
CA SER A 125 -24.40 -9.76 6.10
C SER A 125 -23.91 -9.38 7.50
N SER A 126 -22.71 -9.82 7.88
CA SER A 126 -22.08 -9.54 9.19
C SER A 126 -21.03 -8.42 9.11
N VAL A 127 -20.78 -7.84 7.94
CA VAL A 127 -19.83 -6.73 7.78
C VAL A 127 -20.49 -5.42 8.21
N THR A 128 -19.84 -4.70 9.13
CA THR A 128 -20.39 -3.45 9.72
C THR A 128 -19.54 -2.21 9.44
N LEU A 129 -18.27 -2.38 9.03
CA LEU A 129 -17.32 -1.28 8.83
C LEU A 129 -17.32 -0.69 7.42
N PHE A 130 -18.02 -1.34 6.49
CA PHE A 130 -17.95 -1.07 5.06
C PHE A 130 -19.33 -1.15 4.40
N ASN A 131 -19.51 -0.35 3.35
CA ASN A 131 -20.70 -0.28 2.51
C ASN A 131 -20.34 -0.45 1.03
N VAL A 132 -21.32 -0.86 0.24
CA VAL A 132 -21.22 -0.80 -1.22
C VAL A 132 -20.96 0.65 -1.65
N GLY A 133 -19.98 0.85 -2.52
CA GLY A 133 -19.54 2.17 -2.99
C GLY A 133 -18.33 2.73 -2.26
N ASP A 134 -17.93 2.17 -1.12
CA ASP A 134 -16.74 2.62 -0.41
C ASP A 134 -15.48 2.38 -1.24
N LYS A 135 -14.61 3.40 -1.26
CA LYS A 135 -13.27 3.29 -1.85
C LYS A 135 -12.32 2.77 -0.80
N VAL A 136 -11.67 1.66 -1.09
CA VAL A 136 -10.79 0.96 -0.16
C VAL A 136 -9.45 0.64 -0.77
N TYR A 137 -8.46 0.44 0.08
CA TYR A 137 -7.16 -0.11 -0.29
C TYR A 137 -6.67 -1.04 0.80
N GLY A 138 -5.71 -1.90 0.46
CA GLY A 138 -5.26 -2.90 1.39
C GLY A 138 -4.33 -3.93 0.76
N LYS A 139 -4.19 -5.04 1.46
CA LYS A 139 -3.51 -6.24 0.96
C LYS A 139 -4.19 -7.50 1.47
N THR A 140 -4.13 -8.56 0.70
CA THR A 140 -4.50 -9.89 1.18
C THR A 140 -3.57 -10.29 2.34
N ALA A 141 -4.10 -10.93 3.39
CA ALA A 141 -3.31 -11.26 4.57
C ALA A 141 -2.33 -12.40 4.33
N LYS A 142 -2.76 -13.42 3.59
CA LYS A 142 -1.91 -14.55 3.17
C LYS A 142 -2.19 -14.90 1.71
N PRO A 143 -1.15 -15.23 0.91
CA PRO A 143 -1.35 -15.80 -0.42
C PRO A 143 -2.17 -17.09 -0.30
N ASN A 144 -3.36 -17.10 -0.91
CA ASN A 144 -4.31 -18.23 -0.86
C ASN A 144 -4.78 -18.66 -2.26
N GLY A 145 -4.15 -18.14 -3.31
CA GLY A 145 -4.50 -18.39 -4.71
C GLY A 145 -5.47 -17.38 -5.32
N TYR A 146 -5.96 -16.40 -4.55
CA TYR A 146 -6.94 -15.40 -5.01
C TYR A 146 -6.43 -13.97 -4.82
N GLY A 147 -5.34 -13.64 -5.52
CA GLY A 147 -4.72 -12.32 -5.49
C GLY A 147 -5.45 -11.24 -6.30
N PRO A 148 -5.00 -9.98 -6.19
CA PRO A 148 -5.58 -8.80 -6.83
C PRO A 148 -5.18 -8.58 -8.29
N TYR A 149 -4.43 -9.50 -8.91
CA TYR A 149 -4.26 -9.47 -10.37
C TYR A 149 -5.52 -10.03 -11.08
N ALA A 150 -6.67 -9.50 -10.70
CA ALA A 150 -8.00 -9.84 -11.17
C ALA A 150 -8.90 -8.60 -11.08
N GLU A 151 -9.93 -8.52 -11.90
CA GLU A 151 -10.87 -7.38 -11.87
C GLU A 151 -11.69 -7.32 -10.57
N TYR A 152 -11.88 -8.48 -9.90
CA TYR A 152 -12.58 -8.56 -8.62
C TYR A 152 -11.86 -9.50 -7.65
N ILE A 153 -11.89 -9.15 -6.37
CA ILE A 153 -11.38 -9.99 -5.29
C ILE A 153 -12.40 -10.12 -4.17
N LYS A 154 -12.31 -11.23 -3.45
CA LYS A 154 -13.03 -11.45 -2.20
C LYS A 154 -12.07 -11.30 -1.04
N VAL A 155 -12.44 -10.46 -0.08
CA VAL A 155 -11.59 -10.09 1.06
C VAL A 155 -12.39 -10.25 2.33
N ASN A 156 -11.85 -10.96 3.31
CA ASN A 156 -12.47 -11.08 4.61
C ASN A 156 -12.19 -9.81 5.43
N SER A 157 -13.24 -9.10 5.84
CA SER A 157 -13.12 -7.79 6.50
C SER A 157 -12.47 -7.82 7.89
N GLN A 158 -12.26 -9.00 8.47
CA GLN A 158 -11.60 -9.17 9.78
C GLN A 158 -10.18 -9.72 9.68
N THR A 159 -9.94 -10.67 8.76
CA THR A 159 -8.65 -11.35 8.68
C THR A 159 -7.73 -10.78 7.62
N ASP A 160 -8.27 -10.16 6.58
CA ASP A 160 -7.50 -9.45 5.57
C ASP A 160 -7.34 -7.97 5.91
N LEU A 161 -6.37 -7.32 5.27
CA LEU A 161 -6.16 -5.89 5.45
C LEU A 161 -6.97 -5.14 4.40
N VAL A 162 -8.06 -4.52 4.86
CA VAL A 162 -8.90 -3.62 4.08
C VAL A 162 -9.13 -2.35 4.90
N THR A 163 -8.94 -1.19 4.30
CA THR A 163 -9.19 0.09 4.96
C THR A 163 -9.74 1.12 3.99
N HIS A 164 -10.44 2.12 4.52
CA HIS A 164 -10.97 3.25 3.76
C HIS A 164 -9.83 4.03 3.11
N MET A 165 -9.98 4.31 1.81
CA MET A 165 -9.01 5.09 1.06
C MET A 165 -9.12 6.58 1.43
N PRO A 166 -8.00 7.26 1.75
CA PRO A 166 -7.99 8.71 1.91
C PRO A 166 -8.46 9.40 0.62
N ALA A 167 -9.31 10.41 0.75
CA ALA A 167 -9.83 11.16 -0.40
C ALA A 167 -8.75 11.94 -1.17
N SER A 168 -7.58 12.14 -0.56
CA SER A 168 -6.47 12.92 -1.12
C SER A 168 -5.55 12.13 -2.06
N ILE A 169 -5.73 10.82 -2.20
CA ILE A 169 -4.88 9.96 -3.05
C ILE A 169 -5.70 9.25 -4.12
N SER A 170 -5.07 9.01 -5.26
CA SER A 170 -5.62 8.19 -6.34
C SER A 170 -5.60 6.71 -5.99
N PHE A 171 -6.38 5.91 -6.73
CA PHE A 171 -6.33 4.45 -6.63
C PHE A 171 -4.93 3.90 -6.93
N ASN A 172 -4.22 4.45 -7.91
CA ASN A 172 -2.87 3.99 -8.26
C ASN A 172 -1.87 4.22 -7.13
N GLU A 173 -1.93 5.39 -6.49
CA GLU A 173 -1.12 5.67 -5.31
C GLU A 173 -1.48 4.70 -4.19
N ALA A 174 -2.77 4.56 -3.85
CA ALA A 174 -3.25 3.69 -2.77
C ALA A 174 -2.90 2.20 -2.99
N GLY A 175 -2.97 1.73 -4.24
CA GLY A 175 -2.70 0.35 -4.61
C GLY A 175 -1.24 -0.07 -4.47
N GLY A 176 -0.30 0.87 -4.26
CA GLY A 176 1.11 0.59 -4.01
C GLY A 176 1.57 0.78 -2.56
N ILE A 177 0.66 1.07 -1.63
CA ILE A 177 1.03 1.44 -0.25
C ILE A 177 1.16 0.22 0.66
N SER A 178 0.16 -0.66 0.65
CA SER A 178 -0.17 -1.49 1.82
C SER A 178 0.94 -2.43 2.26
N LEU A 179 1.47 -3.28 1.38
CA LEU A 179 2.52 -4.24 1.73
C LEU A 179 3.80 -3.53 2.14
N ALA A 180 4.28 -2.59 1.31
CA ALA A 180 5.57 -1.94 1.55
C ALA A 180 5.55 -1.04 2.80
N ALA A 181 4.51 -0.22 2.98
CA ALA A 181 4.38 0.66 4.13
C ALA A 181 4.16 -0.11 5.44
N LEU A 182 3.35 -1.18 5.41
CA LEU A 182 3.16 -2.01 6.59
C LEU A 182 4.44 -2.76 6.97
N THR A 183 5.19 -3.24 5.99
CA THR A 183 6.50 -3.89 6.22
C THR A 183 7.47 -2.93 6.91
N ALA A 184 7.56 -1.69 6.41
CA ALA A 184 8.33 -0.62 7.04
C ALA A 184 7.89 -0.35 8.48
N TYR A 185 6.58 -0.16 8.68
CA TYR A 185 6.02 0.17 9.99
C TYR A 185 6.23 -0.95 11.01
N VAL A 186 6.00 -2.21 10.64
CA VAL A 186 6.17 -3.36 11.54
C VAL A 186 7.62 -3.48 11.99
N GLY A 187 8.58 -3.42 11.05
CA GLY A 187 10.00 -3.51 11.39
C GLY A 187 10.48 -2.36 12.29
N LEU A 188 9.97 -1.14 12.09
CA LEU A 188 10.37 0.01 12.92
C LEU A 188 9.66 0.06 14.27
N ALA A 189 8.35 -0.17 14.33
CA ALA A 189 7.54 0.21 15.49
C ALA A 189 6.93 -0.96 16.27
N THR A 190 6.89 -2.17 15.69
CA THR A 190 6.28 -3.33 16.37
C THR A 190 7.34 -4.17 17.10
N TYR A 191 8.56 -4.20 16.59
CA TYR A 191 9.69 -4.90 17.22
C TYR A 191 10.53 -4.00 18.13
N ASP A 192 9.92 -2.98 18.74
CA ASP A 192 10.55 -2.03 19.67
C ASP A 192 11.76 -1.25 19.10
N GLY A 193 11.88 -1.13 17.78
CA GLY A 193 12.92 -0.28 17.16
C GLY A 193 12.72 1.21 17.48
N LEU A 194 11.49 1.70 17.34
CA LEU A 194 11.08 3.07 17.63
C LEU A 194 9.77 3.09 18.42
N ASN A 195 9.68 4.04 19.35
CA ASN A 195 8.45 4.27 20.10
C ASN A 195 7.38 4.93 19.20
N LYS A 196 6.09 4.65 19.46
CA LYS A 196 4.99 5.33 18.75
C LYS A 196 4.85 6.81 19.14
N ASP A 197 5.25 7.15 20.37
CA ASP A 197 5.37 8.53 20.82
C ASP A 197 6.74 9.08 20.44
N ALA A 198 6.73 10.05 19.54
CA ALA A 198 7.91 10.65 18.94
C ALA A 198 8.84 11.32 19.97
N TYR A 199 8.32 11.72 21.13
CA TYR A 199 9.13 12.32 22.19
C TYR A 199 10.29 11.41 22.62
N TYR A 200 10.05 10.10 22.68
CA TYR A 200 11.06 9.12 23.12
C TYR A 200 12.11 8.80 22.04
N ASN A 201 11.91 9.25 20.80
CA ASN A 201 12.81 8.95 19.69
C ASN A 201 13.67 10.14 19.25
N LYS A 202 13.57 11.31 19.91
CA LYS A 202 14.26 12.55 19.49
C LYS A 202 15.78 12.41 19.34
N ASP A 203 16.38 11.51 20.12
CA ASP A 203 17.82 11.23 20.14
C ASP A 203 18.17 9.91 19.42
N LYS A 204 17.17 9.23 18.85
CA LYS A 204 17.34 7.96 18.13
C LYS A 204 17.86 8.22 16.72
N LYS A 205 18.87 7.46 16.33
CA LYS A 205 19.44 7.46 14.97
C LYS A 205 19.05 6.17 14.24
N VAL A 206 18.53 6.32 13.03
CA VAL A 206 18.09 5.22 12.17
C VAL A 206 18.89 5.23 10.88
N LEU A 207 19.50 4.10 10.52
CA LEU A 207 20.06 3.89 9.19
C LEU A 207 19.05 3.12 8.34
N VAL A 208 18.73 3.58 7.13
CA VAL A 208 17.86 2.85 6.20
C VAL A 208 18.67 2.42 4.99
N ILE A 209 18.93 1.12 4.86
CA ILE A 209 19.61 0.54 3.71
C ILE A 209 18.60 0.25 2.60
N GLY A 210 18.83 0.78 1.40
CA GLY A 210 17.86 0.70 0.29
C GLY A 210 16.76 1.76 0.38
N ALA A 211 17.07 2.94 0.93
CA ALA A 211 16.13 4.01 1.27
C ALA A 211 15.25 4.51 0.11
N SER A 212 15.69 4.37 -1.14
CA SER A 212 14.92 4.77 -2.32
C SER A 212 13.98 3.68 -2.85
N GLY A 213 14.02 2.47 -2.28
CA GLY A 213 13.22 1.33 -2.71
C GLY A 213 11.77 1.36 -2.17
N GLY A 214 10.97 0.37 -2.57
CA GLY A 214 9.55 0.29 -2.22
C GLY A 214 9.29 0.33 -0.71
N VAL A 215 10.02 -0.49 0.08
CA VAL A 215 9.91 -0.48 1.56
C VAL A 215 10.71 0.68 2.15
N GLY A 216 11.95 0.88 1.69
CA GLY A 216 12.87 1.88 2.23
C GLY A 216 12.29 3.30 2.24
N MET A 217 11.54 3.70 1.21
CA MET A 217 10.97 5.04 1.16
C MET A 217 9.92 5.30 2.24
N TRP A 218 9.19 4.24 2.64
CA TRP A 218 8.26 4.30 3.76
C TRP A 218 9.01 4.26 5.09
N ALA A 219 10.06 3.45 5.20
CA ALA A 219 10.88 3.37 6.41
C ALA A 219 11.49 4.74 6.78
N VAL A 220 12.02 5.47 5.79
CA VAL A 220 12.52 6.84 6.00
C VAL A 220 11.42 7.75 6.54
N GLN A 221 10.29 7.84 5.83
CA GLN A 221 9.22 8.75 6.21
C GLN A 221 8.58 8.41 7.57
N ILE A 222 8.40 7.12 7.86
CA ILE A 222 7.86 6.64 9.14
C ILE A 222 8.84 6.95 10.27
N ALA A 223 10.13 6.64 10.12
CA ALA A 223 11.13 6.94 11.15
C ALA A 223 11.20 8.45 11.45
N LYS A 224 11.19 9.29 10.40
CA LYS A 224 11.09 10.76 10.55
C LYS A 224 9.81 11.18 11.27
N ARG A 225 8.67 10.60 10.91
CA ARG A 225 7.37 10.90 11.54
C ARG A 225 7.33 10.48 13.01
N LEU A 226 8.04 9.42 13.35
CA LEU A 226 8.25 8.95 14.72
C LEU A 226 9.34 9.73 15.45
N GLY A 227 9.90 10.80 14.88
CA GLY A 227 10.80 11.73 15.59
C GLY A 227 12.28 11.35 15.60
N ALA A 228 12.68 10.28 14.90
CA ALA A 228 14.09 9.88 14.81
C ALA A 228 14.86 10.68 13.73
N SER A 229 16.18 10.70 13.86
CA SER A 229 17.10 11.14 12.81
C SER A 229 17.40 9.99 11.86
N VAL A 230 17.37 10.22 10.55
CA VAL A 230 17.49 9.18 9.52
C VAL A 230 18.67 9.43 8.59
N THR A 231 19.56 8.46 8.52
CA THR A 231 20.58 8.34 7.48
C THR A 231 20.07 7.39 6.39
N ALA A 232 19.97 7.88 5.15
CA ALA A 232 19.49 7.12 4.01
C ALA A 232 20.66 6.58 3.17
N VAL A 233 20.70 5.27 2.94
CA VAL A 233 21.62 4.64 1.98
C VAL A 233 20.88 4.39 0.67
N ALA A 234 21.32 5.03 -0.42
CA ALA A 234 20.81 4.80 -1.77
C ALA A 234 21.90 5.14 -2.81
N SER A 235 21.63 4.93 -4.09
CA SER A 235 22.58 5.30 -5.16
C SER A 235 22.55 6.81 -5.43
N SER A 236 23.64 7.37 -5.96
CA SER A 236 23.78 8.82 -6.23
C SER A 236 22.58 9.44 -6.92
N ARG A 237 22.00 8.76 -7.91
CA ARG A 237 20.83 9.24 -8.69
C ARG A 237 19.59 9.51 -7.83
N ASN A 238 19.49 8.87 -6.67
CA ASN A 238 18.36 8.98 -5.74
C ASN A 238 18.63 9.96 -4.59
N LYS A 239 19.79 10.62 -4.56
CA LYS A 239 20.17 11.54 -3.48
C LYS A 239 19.13 12.64 -3.25
N ASP A 240 18.69 13.28 -4.33
CA ASP A 240 17.67 14.34 -4.26
C ASP A 240 16.35 13.80 -3.72
N PHE A 241 15.91 12.64 -4.22
CA PHE A 241 14.68 12.00 -3.76
C PHE A 241 14.71 11.69 -2.25
N VAL A 242 15.79 11.08 -1.74
CA VAL A 242 15.85 10.68 -0.32
C VAL A 242 16.02 11.89 0.62
N LEU A 243 16.80 12.90 0.25
CA LEU A 243 17.02 14.07 1.09
C LEU A 243 15.88 15.09 0.99
N ASN A 244 15.45 15.42 -0.23
CA ASN A 244 14.51 16.52 -0.45
C ASN A 244 13.05 16.07 -0.50
N THR A 245 12.75 14.88 -1.00
CA THR A 245 11.38 14.36 -1.02
C THR A 245 11.05 13.61 0.27
N LEU A 246 11.87 12.61 0.64
CA LEU A 246 11.62 11.77 1.82
C LEU A 246 12.07 12.39 3.15
N LYS A 247 12.89 13.45 3.10
CA LYS A 247 13.37 14.21 4.27
C LYS A 247 14.31 13.42 5.20
N ALA A 248 15.14 12.54 4.64
CA ALA A 248 16.27 11.99 5.38
C ALA A 248 17.26 13.12 5.78
N ASP A 249 17.92 12.97 6.93
CA ASP A 249 18.83 13.99 7.47
C ASP A 249 20.24 13.86 6.91
N ALA A 250 20.64 12.63 6.56
CA ALA A 250 21.94 12.32 5.96
C ALA A 250 21.80 11.32 4.82
N PHE A 251 22.80 11.28 3.95
CA PHE A 251 22.83 10.43 2.77
C PHE A 251 24.18 9.73 2.64
N ILE A 252 24.15 8.43 2.37
CA ILE A 252 25.31 7.60 2.05
C ILE A 252 25.10 6.99 0.67
N ASP A 253 26.12 7.12 -0.17
CA ASP A 253 26.09 6.62 -1.54
C ASP A 253 26.82 5.28 -1.65
N TYR A 254 26.07 4.19 -1.65
CA TYR A 254 26.66 2.85 -1.70
C TYR A 254 27.42 2.56 -3.00
N THR A 255 27.27 3.38 -4.05
CA THR A 255 27.97 3.16 -5.32
C THR A 255 29.37 3.77 -5.36
N GLN A 256 29.73 4.61 -4.38
CA GLN A 256 31.03 5.31 -4.37
C GLN A 256 32.16 4.47 -3.75
N ALA A 257 31.84 3.59 -2.80
CA ALA A 257 32.76 2.67 -2.13
C ALA A 257 31.95 1.55 -1.46
N PRO A 258 32.56 0.42 -1.07
CA PRO A 258 31.89 -0.58 -0.23
C PRO A 258 31.26 0.06 1.00
N LEU A 259 30.00 -0.27 1.29
CA LEU A 259 29.22 0.42 2.32
C LEU A 259 29.91 0.40 3.69
N ALA A 260 30.55 -0.73 4.04
CA ALA A 260 31.26 -0.88 5.31
C ALA A 260 32.46 0.09 5.48
N GLU A 261 33.10 0.50 4.39
CA GLU A 261 34.23 1.43 4.42
C GLU A 261 33.80 2.89 4.56
N GLN A 262 32.50 3.18 4.40
CA GLN A 262 31.97 4.54 4.48
C GLN A 262 31.59 4.96 5.91
N PHE A 263 31.68 4.04 6.87
CA PHE A 263 31.44 4.32 8.29
C PHE A 263 32.77 4.40 9.05
N THR A 264 32.94 5.47 9.82
CA THR A 264 34.15 5.72 10.64
C THR A 264 33.87 5.70 12.14
N THR A 265 32.62 5.48 12.54
CA THR A 265 32.17 5.56 13.92
C THR A 265 31.44 4.28 14.28
N ALA A 266 31.86 3.66 15.37
CA ALA A 266 31.15 2.53 15.97
C ALA A 266 29.95 3.01 16.80
N ASP A 267 29.00 2.11 17.04
CA ASP A 267 27.85 2.37 17.93
C ASP A 267 27.06 3.65 17.60
N GLU A 268 26.86 3.94 16.32
CA GLU A 268 26.20 5.17 15.88
C GLU A 268 24.67 5.05 15.88
N PHE A 269 24.12 3.91 15.46
CA PHE A 269 22.69 3.76 15.16
C PHE A 269 21.95 2.99 16.24
N ASP A 270 20.74 3.44 16.56
CA ASP A 270 19.82 2.70 17.44
C ASP A 270 19.03 1.65 16.65
N VAL A 271 18.75 1.94 15.38
CA VAL A 271 18.05 1.02 14.47
C VAL A 271 18.73 1.04 13.11
N ILE A 272 18.96 -0.13 12.52
CA ILE A 272 19.35 -0.28 11.13
C ILE A 272 18.23 -1.03 10.43
N TYR A 273 17.58 -0.40 9.46
CA TYR A 273 16.51 -1.03 8.68
C TYR A 273 17.07 -1.46 7.33
N ASP A 274 17.31 -2.76 7.14
CA ASP A 274 17.73 -3.31 5.85
C ASP A 274 16.53 -3.70 4.96
N SER A 275 16.32 -2.93 3.89
CA SER A 275 15.27 -3.20 2.90
C SER A 275 15.75 -3.93 1.64
N ILE A 276 17.01 -4.37 1.60
CA ILE A 276 17.61 -5.09 0.47
C ILE A 276 17.56 -6.60 0.71
N GLY A 277 18.07 -7.07 1.85
CA GLY A 277 18.06 -8.48 2.27
C GLY A 277 18.79 -9.49 1.37
N ALA A 278 19.37 -9.05 0.25
CA ALA A 278 20.10 -9.90 -0.70
C ALA A 278 21.55 -10.16 -0.29
N ASP A 279 22.12 -9.31 0.57
CA ASP A 279 23.46 -9.45 1.15
C ASP A 279 23.39 -9.34 2.67
N ILE A 280 22.55 -10.21 3.25
CA ILE A 280 22.28 -10.20 4.70
C ILE A 280 23.56 -10.35 5.51
N THR A 281 24.53 -11.16 5.04
CA THR A 281 25.76 -11.42 5.79
C THR A 281 26.62 -10.15 5.88
N SER A 282 26.85 -9.44 4.77
CA SER A 282 27.70 -8.25 4.82
C SER A 282 27.02 -7.09 5.57
N ASN A 283 25.71 -6.91 5.38
CA ASN A 283 24.96 -5.88 6.09
C ASN A 283 24.84 -6.19 7.58
N TRP A 284 24.71 -7.47 7.95
CA TRP A 284 24.72 -7.91 9.34
C TRP A 284 26.08 -7.70 9.99
N ASP A 285 27.17 -8.06 9.32
CA ASP A 285 28.54 -7.86 9.81
C ASP A 285 28.82 -6.36 10.02
N LEU A 286 28.38 -5.51 9.09
CA LEU A 286 28.42 -4.06 9.25
C LEU A 286 27.60 -3.61 10.47
N ALA A 287 26.38 -4.12 10.62
CA ALA A 287 25.51 -3.79 11.74
C ALA A 287 26.17 -4.10 13.09
N GLN A 288 26.94 -5.19 13.21
CA GLN A 288 27.68 -5.51 14.45
C GLN A 288 28.69 -4.43 14.86
N LEU A 289 29.12 -3.57 13.93
CA LEU A 289 30.11 -2.52 14.17
C LEU A 289 29.46 -1.16 14.46
N ILE A 290 28.36 -0.84 13.77
CA ILE A 290 27.77 0.52 13.78
C ILE A 290 26.47 0.62 14.58
N LEU A 291 25.92 -0.51 15.05
CA LEU A 291 24.74 -0.54 15.90
C LEU A 291 25.14 -0.37 17.36
N LYS A 292 24.43 0.50 18.08
CA LYS A 292 24.63 0.70 19.52
C LYS A 292 24.38 -0.61 20.30
N PRO A 293 24.98 -0.77 21.50
CA PRO A 293 24.60 -1.83 22.41
C PRO A 293 23.08 -1.84 22.67
N GLY A 294 22.43 -2.96 22.37
CA GLY A 294 20.97 -3.11 22.49
C GLY A 294 20.16 -2.47 21.35
N GLY A 295 20.80 -2.02 20.27
CA GLY A 295 20.11 -1.57 19.06
C GLY A 295 19.46 -2.72 18.29
N LEU A 296 18.63 -2.35 17.32
CA LEU A 296 17.86 -3.29 16.48
C LEU A 296 18.35 -3.27 15.03
N PHE A 297 18.50 -4.44 14.43
CA PHE A 297 18.69 -4.63 12.99
C PHE A 297 17.49 -5.39 12.43
#